data_AF-A0A0Q6FUY4-F1
#
_entry.id   AF-A0A0Q6FUY4-F1
#
_cell.length_a   1.000
_cell.length_b   1.000
_cell.length_c   1.000
_cell.angle_alpha   90.00
_cell.angle_beta   90.00
_cell.angle_gamma   90.00
#
_symmetry.space_group_name_H-M   'P 1'
#
loop_
_entity.id
_entity.type
_entity.pdbx_description
1 polymer ?
#
loop_
_entity_poly.entity_id
_entity_poly.type
_entity_poly.pdbx_seq_one_letter_code
_entity_poly.pdbx_strand_id
1 'polypeptide(L)'
;MRSSEAAGTLQVVTYDGLPAASGGAHALRVKNPTSAKERVERFLDTCTQSGGPPTWSFQVSTAGDAAPTDRLRAFAAERLGGPRHRSRTHTEWAVRSDTVDEVLAELVDVGPQTTRYRAPLAVLTHSLAVTLVDPGTGEPWADIAPEVFGGFAVDGYGRLLGASGVRATYGTSGSTLSLWLNLPADERLAPAARHVQEHVPVTLSTKHWRRWQPTRSGDGFRSSKIPSPLA
;
A
#
# COMPACT_ATOMS: atom_id res chain seq x y z
N MET A 1 16.74 -33.55 28.02
CA MET A 1 15.43 -33.53 28.72
C MET A 1 15.42 -32.23 29.53
N ARG A 2 14.64 -31.17 29.30
CA ARG A 2 13.51 -30.73 28.44
C ARG A 2 13.85 -29.25 28.10
N SER A 3 13.36 -28.54 27.08
CA SER A 3 12.06 -28.43 26.40
C SER A 3 12.35 -27.92 24.97
N SER A 4 11.83 -28.39 23.83
CA SER A 4 10.60 -29.11 23.48
C SER A 4 9.32 -28.51 24.05
N GLU A 5 9.23 -27.18 24.08
CA GLU A 5 7.96 -26.46 24.26
C GLU A 5 7.88 -25.35 23.22
N ALA A 6 6.91 -25.51 22.31
CA ALA A 6 6.36 -24.50 21.41
C ALA A 6 7.36 -23.62 20.63
N ALA A 7 8.16 -24.23 19.75
CA ALA A 7 8.44 -23.57 18.47
C ALA A 7 7.12 -23.56 17.68
N GLY A 8 6.20 -22.66 18.05
CA GLY A 8 5.07 -22.31 17.21
C GLY A 8 5.65 -22.07 15.83
N THR A 9 5.26 -22.89 14.85
CA THR A 9 5.93 -22.89 13.55
C THR A 9 5.89 -21.48 12.99
N LEU A 10 7.05 -20.82 12.91
CA LEU A 10 7.25 -19.45 12.42
C LEU A 10 6.75 -19.35 10.98
N GLN A 11 5.45 -19.13 10.82
CA GLN A 11 4.75 -19.12 9.54
C GLN A 11 3.94 -17.85 9.46
N VAL A 12 3.93 -17.26 8.27
CA VAL A 12 3.14 -16.07 7.98
C VAL A 12 2.55 -16.21 6.58
N VAL A 13 1.35 -15.69 6.39
CA VAL A 13 0.73 -15.61 5.08
C VAL A 13 0.82 -14.18 4.60
N THR A 14 1.40 -13.99 3.41
CA THR A 14 1.45 -12.70 2.76
C THR A 14 0.35 -12.58 1.71
N TYR A 15 -0.31 -11.42 1.68
CA TYR A 15 -1.07 -10.95 0.53
C TYR A 15 -0.27 -9.84 -0.18
N ASP A 16 0.05 -10.04 -1.45
CA ASP A 16 0.84 -9.08 -2.22
C ASP A 16 0.10 -8.52 -3.45
N GLY A 17 -0.65 -7.43 -3.25
CA GLY A 17 -1.41 -6.70 -4.28
C GLY A 17 -0.60 -5.54 -4.87
N LEU A 18 0.59 -5.83 -5.41
CA LEU A 18 1.61 -4.87 -5.85
C LEU A 18 1.17 -3.78 -6.87
N PRO A 19 1.92 -2.66 -6.98
CA PRO A 19 1.60 -1.53 -7.83
C PRO A 19 1.70 -1.78 -9.34
N ALA A 20 1.16 -0.82 -10.10
CA ALA A 20 0.81 -0.88 -11.52
C ALA A 20 1.92 -1.29 -12.50
N ALA A 21 3.21 -1.33 -12.11
CA ALA A 21 4.29 -1.79 -12.98
C ALA A 21 4.14 -3.26 -13.41
N SER A 22 3.31 -4.05 -12.71
CA SER A 22 2.93 -5.42 -13.09
C SER A 22 1.41 -5.60 -13.29
N GLY A 23 0.65 -4.50 -13.44
CA GLY A 23 -0.81 -4.55 -13.60
C GLY A 23 -1.60 -4.98 -12.36
N GLY A 24 -0.97 -5.01 -11.17
CA GLY A 24 -1.54 -5.56 -9.94
C GLY A 24 -2.23 -4.57 -8.99
N ALA A 25 -2.10 -3.25 -9.22
CA ALA A 25 -2.70 -2.28 -8.31
C ALA A 25 -4.22 -2.35 -8.42
N HIS A 26 -4.90 -2.45 -7.29
CA HIS A 26 -6.35 -2.50 -7.29
C HIS A 26 -6.90 -1.13 -7.64
N ALA A 27 -7.59 -1.02 -8.77
CA ALA A 27 -8.32 0.19 -9.10
C ALA A 27 -9.43 0.41 -8.06
N LEU A 28 -9.43 1.59 -7.43
CA LEU A 28 -10.46 1.95 -6.43
C LEU A 28 -11.83 2.17 -7.08
N ARG A 29 -11.86 2.36 -8.41
CA ARG A 29 -13.08 2.65 -9.21
C ARG A 29 -13.89 3.85 -8.68
N VAL A 30 -13.22 4.78 -8.03
CA VAL A 30 -13.76 6.08 -7.61
C VAL A 30 -13.13 7.16 -8.47
N LYS A 31 -13.98 8.02 -9.06
CA LYS A 31 -13.53 9.10 -9.93
C LYS A 31 -12.96 10.29 -9.17
N ASN A 32 -13.53 10.60 -8.00
CA ASN A 32 -13.08 11.71 -7.17
C ASN A 32 -11.91 11.26 -6.26
N PRO A 33 -10.74 11.91 -6.32
CA PRO A 33 -9.57 11.54 -5.52
C PRO A 33 -9.76 11.76 -4.02
N THR A 34 -10.52 12.78 -3.58
CA THR A 34 -10.85 13.00 -2.16
C THR A 34 -11.67 11.84 -1.61
N SER A 35 -12.74 11.44 -2.30
CA SER A 35 -13.54 10.26 -1.90
C SER A 35 -12.73 8.96 -1.95
N ALA A 36 -11.75 8.85 -2.83
CA ALA A 36 -10.84 7.71 -2.86
C ALA A 36 -9.92 7.68 -1.63
N LYS A 37 -9.41 8.84 -1.18
CA LYS A 37 -8.64 8.97 0.06
C LYS A 37 -9.46 8.58 1.28
N GLU A 38 -10.66 9.14 1.44
CA GLU A 38 -11.54 8.84 2.59
C GLU A 38 -11.82 7.33 2.75
N ARG A 39 -11.99 6.61 1.64
CA ARG A 39 -12.20 5.15 1.66
C ARG A 39 -10.96 4.39 2.11
N VAL A 40 -9.78 4.84 1.69
CA VAL A 40 -8.50 4.25 2.14
C VAL A 40 -8.27 4.56 3.61
N GLU A 41 -8.53 5.78 4.05
CA GLU A 41 -8.38 6.18 5.46
C GLU A 41 -9.29 5.35 6.37
N ARG A 42 -10.56 5.16 6.00
CA ARG A 42 -11.47 4.29 6.76
C ARG A 42 -10.93 2.86 6.92
N PHE A 43 -10.35 2.31 5.86
CA PHE A 43 -9.70 1.00 5.91
C PHE A 43 -8.49 1.01 6.86
N LEU A 44 -7.63 2.02 6.75
CA LEU A 44 -6.45 2.16 7.60
C LEU A 44 -6.84 2.30 9.09
N ASP A 45 -7.82 3.14 9.39
CA ASP A 45 -8.30 3.39 10.76
C ASP A 45 -8.92 2.16 11.40
N THR A 46 -9.56 1.30 10.59
CA THR A 46 -10.30 0.14 11.10
C THR A 46 -9.41 -1.10 11.22
N CYS A 47 -8.56 -1.36 10.23
CA CYS A 47 -7.83 -2.62 10.11
C CYS A 47 -6.35 -2.52 10.49
N THR A 48 -5.85 -1.32 10.79
CA THR A 48 -4.41 -1.12 10.94
C THR A 48 -4.04 -0.19 12.08
N GLN A 49 -2.83 -0.39 12.59
CA GLN A 49 -2.11 0.60 13.38
C GLN A 49 -0.94 1.14 12.56
N SER A 50 -0.69 2.45 12.66
CA SER A 50 0.43 3.08 11.98
C SER A 50 1.77 2.58 12.53
N GLY A 51 2.64 2.10 11.63
CA GLY A 51 4.01 1.69 11.95
C GLY A 51 5.03 2.82 11.87
N GLY A 52 4.62 4.04 11.53
CA GLY A 52 5.50 5.20 11.39
C GLY A 52 4.81 6.40 10.73
N PRO A 53 5.53 7.52 10.53
CA PRO A 53 4.95 8.67 9.85
C PRO A 53 4.58 8.34 8.39
N PRO A 54 3.41 8.78 7.91
CA PRO A 54 3.05 8.62 6.51
C PRO A 54 3.99 9.44 5.62
N THR A 55 4.23 8.94 4.41
CA THR A 55 4.98 9.67 3.39
C THR A 55 4.05 10.03 2.24
N TRP A 56 4.08 11.30 1.84
CA TRP A 56 3.27 11.83 0.76
C TRP A 56 4.14 12.43 -0.34
N SER A 57 3.76 12.16 -1.59
CA SER A 57 4.42 12.74 -2.75
C SER A 57 3.44 13.09 -3.85
N PHE A 58 3.62 14.26 -4.45
CA PHE A 58 2.84 14.71 -5.59
C PHE A 58 3.70 14.61 -6.85
N GLN A 59 3.15 14.06 -7.92
CA GLN A 59 3.85 13.88 -9.18
C GLN A 59 3.02 14.42 -10.34
N VAL A 60 3.67 15.15 -11.24
CA VAL A 60 3.08 15.64 -12.51
C VAL A 60 3.89 15.11 -13.69
N SER A 61 3.23 14.41 -14.61
CA SER A 61 3.87 13.90 -15.84
C SER A 61 4.24 15.01 -16.82
N THR A 62 5.25 14.77 -17.64
CA THR A 62 5.65 15.64 -18.76
C THR A 62 4.86 15.37 -20.05
N ALA A 63 4.03 14.33 -20.08
CA ALA A 63 3.39 13.81 -21.29
C ALA A 63 1.88 14.11 -21.41
N GLY A 64 1.36 15.06 -20.64
CA GLY A 64 0.00 15.59 -20.77
C GLY A 64 -0.07 16.89 -21.56
N ASP A 65 -1.29 17.42 -21.68
CA ASP A 65 -1.54 18.69 -22.34
C ASP A 65 -0.88 19.85 -21.58
N ALA A 66 -0.38 20.85 -22.32
CA ALA A 66 0.42 21.93 -21.75
C ALA A 66 -0.32 22.71 -20.66
N ALA A 67 -1.53 23.19 -20.95
CA ALA A 67 -2.31 24.00 -20.02
C ALA A 67 -2.54 23.35 -18.64
N PRO A 68 -3.11 22.13 -18.51
CA PRO A 68 -3.26 21.49 -17.21
C PRO A 68 -1.92 21.10 -16.57
N THR A 69 -0.91 20.73 -17.38
CA THR A 69 0.43 20.41 -16.87
C THR A 69 1.10 21.63 -16.21
N ASP A 70 1.06 22.77 -16.88
CA ASP A 70 1.68 24.02 -16.41
C ASP A 70 0.95 24.56 -15.19
N ARG A 71 -0.39 24.46 -15.17
CA ARG A 71 -1.21 24.79 -14.00
C ARG A 71 -0.79 23.98 -12.77
N LEU A 72 -0.74 22.65 -12.89
CA LEU A 72 -0.38 21.76 -11.76
C LEU A 72 1.06 21.99 -11.28
N ARG A 73 1.98 22.33 -12.20
CA ARG A 73 3.35 22.69 -11.85
C ARG A 73 3.45 24.03 -11.14
N ALA A 74 2.70 25.03 -11.59
CA ALA A 74 2.64 26.33 -10.95
C ALA A 74 2.09 26.22 -9.52
N PHE A 75 0.99 25.49 -9.34
CA PHE A 75 0.45 25.16 -8.04
C PHE A 75 1.50 24.48 -7.13
N ALA A 76 2.18 23.45 -7.64
CA ALA A 76 3.18 22.72 -6.86
C ALA A 76 4.38 23.61 -6.48
N ALA A 77 4.83 24.49 -7.38
CA ALA A 77 5.91 25.43 -7.09
C ALA A 77 5.52 26.45 -6.01
N GLU A 78 4.28 26.93 -6.03
CA GLU A 78 3.76 27.88 -5.03
C GLU A 78 3.54 27.21 -3.66
N ARG A 79 2.93 26.03 -3.62
CA ARG A 79 2.45 25.41 -2.39
C ARG A 79 3.38 24.38 -1.77
N LEU A 80 4.14 23.66 -2.59
CA LEU A 80 5.01 22.58 -2.16
C LEU A 80 6.50 22.96 -2.22
N GLY A 81 6.81 24.12 -2.82
CA GLY A 81 8.17 24.61 -3.00
C GLY A 81 8.94 23.86 -4.09
N GLY A 82 10.22 23.58 -3.81
CA GLY A 82 11.11 22.93 -4.77
C GLY A 82 10.78 21.45 -4.98
N PRO A 83 10.89 20.92 -6.21
CA PRO A 83 10.70 19.49 -6.46
C PRO A 83 11.83 18.68 -5.84
N ARG A 84 11.47 17.53 -5.27
CA ARG A 84 12.44 16.56 -4.73
C ARG A 84 13.10 15.73 -5.81
N HIS A 85 12.41 15.54 -6.94
CA HIS A 85 12.91 14.77 -8.07
C HIS A 85 12.40 15.31 -9.40
N ARG A 86 13.28 15.32 -10.41
CA ARG A 86 12.96 15.65 -11.79
C ARG A 86 13.51 14.57 -12.70
N SER A 87 12.67 14.05 -13.58
CA SER A 87 13.06 13.14 -14.64
C SER A 87 12.49 13.60 -15.98
N ARG A 88 12.87 12.90 -17.05
CA ARG A 88 12.32 13.15 -18.39
C ARG A 88 10.81 12.91 -18.48
N THR A 89 10.24 12.10 -17.59
CA THR A 89 8.83 11.66 -17.67
C THR A 89 7.91 12.34 -16.67
N HIS A 90 8.46 12.92 -15.60
CA HIS A 90 7.69 13.57 -14.54
C HIS A 90 8.55 14.47 -13.65
N THR A 91 7.88 15.35 -12.93
CA THR A 91 8.44 16.07 -11.77
C THR A 91 7.68 15.65 -10.53
N GLU A 92 8.38 15.57 -9.40
CA GLU A 92 7.83 15.10 -8.13
C GLU A 92 8.22 16.02 -6.97
N TRP A 93 7.28 16.22 -6.06
CA TRP A 93 7.40 17.03 -4.85
C TRP A 93 7.11 16.19 -3.61
N ALA A 94 7.80 16.49 -2.52
CA ALA A 94 7.37 16.02 -1.21
C ALA A 94 6.13 16.82 -0.79
N VAL A 95 5.16 16.16 -0.16
CA VAL A 95 3.94 16.81 0.33
C VAL A 95 3.91 16.66 1.85
N ARG A 96 3.65 17.76 2.55
CA ARG A 96 3.45 17.74 4.00
C ARG A 96 2.00 17.36 4.28
N SER A 97 1.75 16.69 5.41
CA SER A 97 0.40 16.22 5.77
C SER A 97 -0.64 17.36 5.82
N ASP A 98 -0.24 18.56 6.24
CA ASP A 98 -1.10 19.76 6.30
C ASP A 98 -1.48 20.31 4.91
N THR A 99 -0.76 19.95 3.86
CA THR A 99 -1.02 20.39 2.47
C THR A 99 -1.76 19.36 1.62
N VAL A 100 -2.05 18.17 2.15
CA VAL A 100 -2.66 17.06 1.40
C VAL A 100 -4.03 17.45 0.82
N ASP A 101 -4.87 18.10 1.60
CA ASP A 101 -6.23 18.47 1.17
C ASP A 101 -6.20 19.55 0.07
N GLU A 102 -5.24 20.48 0.11
CA GLU A 102 -5.02 21.45 -0.98
C GLU A 102 -4.63 20.75 -2.29
N VAL A 103 -3.73 19.75 -2.23
CA VAL A 103 -3.33 18.98 -3.42
C VAL A 103 -4.50 18.18 -4.00
N LEU A 104 -5.33 17.59 -3.14
CA LEU A 104 -6.52 16.87 -3.58
C LEU A 104 -7.56 17.79 -4.21
N ALA A 105 -7.77 18.98 -3.63
CA ALA A 105 -8.66 19.99 -4.20
C ALA A 105 -8.17 20.41 -5.60
N GLU A 106 -6.87 20.61 -5.79
CA GLU A 106 -6.30 20.95 -7.09
C GLU A 106 -6.45 19.80 -8.11
N LEU A 107 -6.27 18.54 -7.68
CA LEU A 107 -6.53 17.37 -8.51
C LEU A 107 -8.01 17.26 -8.93
N VAL A 108 -8.94 17.69 -8.08
CA VAL A 108 -10.38 17.75 -8.39
C VAL A 108 -10.66 18.88 -9.38
N ASP A 109 -10.09 20.07 -9.15
CA ASP A 109 -10.40 21.26 -9.95
C ASP A 109 -9.86 21.18 -11.38
N VAL A 110 -8.66 20.63 -11.58
CA VAL A 110 -8.13 20.36 -12.93
C VAL A 110 -8.94 19.29 -13.68
N GLY A 111 -9.71 18.49 -12.93
CA GLY A 111 -10.59 17.46 -13.44
C GLY A 111 -9.87 16.25 -14.07
N PRO A 112 -10.61 15.41 -14.80
CA PRO A 112 -10.06 14.23 -15.45
C PRO A 112 -9.01 14.56 -16.51
N GLN A 113 -7.74 14.31 -16.19
CA GLN A 113 -6.61 14.52 -17.09
C GLN A 113 -5.80 13.24 -17.26
N THR A 114 -5.42 12.94 -18.50
CA THR A 114 -4.55 11.81 -18.83
C THR A 114 -3.36 12.28 -19.66
N THR A 115 -2.25 11.56 -19.53
CA THR A 115 -1.15 11.64 -20.49
C THR A 115 -1.55 11.02 -21.84
N ARG A 116 -0.73 11.25 -22.88
CA ARG A 116 -0.86 10.53 -24.17
C ARG A 116 -0.81 9.01 -24.08
N TYR A 117 -0.35 8.46 -22.94
CA TYR A 117 -0.30 7.03 -22.65
C TYR A 117 -1.48 6.53 -21.81
N ARG A 118 -2.52 7.35 -21.62
CA ARG A 118 -3.71 7.05 -20.81
C ARG A 118 -3.45 6.81 -19.31
N ALA A 119 -2.25 7.13 -18.83
CA ALA A 119 -1.96 7.21 -17.40
C ALA A 119 -2.44 8.56 -16.84
N PRO A 120 -2.75 8.66 -15.52
CA PRO A 120 -3.08 9.94 -14.89
C PRO A 120 -1.99 10.99 -15.16
N LEU A 121 -2.41 12.23 -15.44
CA LEU A 121 -1.49 13.34 -15.64
C LEU A 121 -0.74 13.67 -14.35
N ALA A 122 -1.47 13.77 -13.24
CA ALA A 122 -0.90 13.98 -11.93
C ALA A 122 -1.47 12.99 -10.91
N VAL A 123 -0.65 12.69 -9.91
CA VAL A 123 -1.00 11.80 -8.82
C VAL A 123 -0.46 12.32 -7.49
N LEU A 124 -1.26 12.14 -6.44
CA LEU A 124 -0.83 12.20 -5.06
C LEU A 124 -0.68 10.77 -4.53
N THR A 125 0.50 10.40 -4.06
CA THR A 125 0.80 9.09 -3.50
C THR A 125 0.94 9.18 -1.99
N HIS A 126 0.24 8.30 -1.28
CA HIS A 126 0.37 8.03 0.15
C HIS A 126 1.06 6.68 0.33
N SER A 127 2.20 6.63 1.00
CA SER A 127 2.84 5.38 1.41
C SER A 127 2.98 5.33 2.93
N LEU A 128 2.56 4.22 3.53
CA LEU A 128 2.53 4.05 4.98
C LEU A 128 2.91 2.60 5.35
N ALA A 129 3.83 2.45 6.31
CA ALA A 129 4.06 1.19 6.99
C ALA A 129 2.95 0.99 8.03
N VAL A 130 2.37 -0.20 8.08
CA VAL A 130 1.26 -0.50 8.99
C VAL A 130 1.46 -1.86 9.64
N THR A 131 0.77 -2.07 10.76
CA THR A 131 0.57 -3.39 11.34
C THR A 131 -0.92 -3.70 11.30
N LEU A 132 -1.29 -4.91 10.87
CA LEU A 132 -2.68 -5.35 10.92
C LEU A 132 -3.09 -5.60 12.38
N VAL A 133 -4.28 -5.14 12.74
CA VAL A 133 -4.87 -5.43 14.04
C VAL A 133 -5.65 -6.74 14.00
N ASP A 134 -5.72 -7.43 15.14
CA ASP A 134 -6.62 -8.54 15.37
C ASP A 134 -8.05 -8.00 15.51
N PRO A 135 -9.00 -8.43 14.66
CA PRO A 135 -10.38 -7.97 14.76
C PRO A 135 -11.08 -8.32 16.08
N GLY A 136 -10.60 -9.33 16.81
CA GLY A 136 -11.16 -9.73 18.09
C GLY A 136 -10.73 -8.84 19.25
N THR A 137 -9.50 -8.30 19.21
CA THR A 137 -8.90 -7.54 20.32
C THR A 137 -8.66 -6.07 19.99
N GLY A 138 -8.60 -5.69 18.71
CA GLY A 138 -8.21 -4.37 18.24
C GLY A 138 -6.70 -4.10 18.32
N GLU A 139 -5.92 -5.06 18.82
CA GLU A 139 -4.48 -4.93 19.03
C GLU A 139 -3.69 -5.58 17.88
N PRO A 140 -2.48 -5.11 17.58
CA PRO A 140 -1.58 -5.76 16.63
C PRO A 140 -1.27 -7.23 16.99
N TRP A 141 -1.11 -8.07 15.97
CA TRP A 141 -0.61 -9.44 16.16
C TRP A 141 0.85 -9.43 16.65
N ALA A 142 1.07 -9.74 17.92
CA ALA A 142 2.40 -9.70 18.55
C ALA A 142 3.43 -10.66 17.91
N ASP A 143 2.96 -11.73 17.28
CA ASP A 143 3.78 -12.73 16.60
C ASP A 143 4.05 -12.42 15.11
N ILE A 144 3.60 -11.26 14.63
CA ILE A 144 3.79 -10.80 13.25
C ILE A 144 4.55 -9.47 13.25
N ALA A 145 5.87 -9.57 13.35
CA ALA A 145 6.78 -8.43 13.25
C ALA A 145 8.10 -8.85 12.57
N PRO A 146 8.80 -7.95 11.88
CA PRO A 146 10.07 -8.27 11.20
C PRO A 146 11.10 -8.98 12.06
N GLU A 147 11.17 -8.63 13.34
CA GLU A 147 12.10 -9.19 14.32
C GLU A 147 11.83 -10.68 14.56
N VAL A 148 10.56 -11.09 14.54
CA VAL A 148 10.15 -12.51 14.67
C VAL A 148 10.66 -13.34 13.48
N PHE A 149 10.82 -12.73 12.31
CA PHE A 149 11.33 -13.36 11.10
C PHE A 149 12.81 -13.04 10.83
N GLY A 150 13.54 -12.52 11.82
CA GLY A 150 14.97 -12.21 11.71
C GLY A 150 15.29 -11.14 10.65
N GLY A 151 14.34 -10.26 10.31
CA GLY A 151 14.51 -9.26 9.26
C GLY A 151 14.62 -9.84 7.86
N PHE A 152 14.02 -11.02 7.60
CA PHE A 152 14.11 -11.66 6.30
C PHE A 152 13.48 -10.80 5.18
N ALA A 153 14.28 -10.48 4.16
CA ALA A 153 13.84 -9.73 2.99
C ALA A 153 13.02 -10.61 2.03
N VAL A 154 11.79 -10.17 1.73
CA VAL A 154 10.87 -10.84 0.81
C VAL A 154 11.27 -10.60 -0.65
N ASP A 155 11.85 -9.45 -0.93
CA ASP A 155 12.31 -9.04 -2.26
C ASP A 155 13.49 -8.08 -2.22
N GLY A 156 13.98 -7.69 -3.41
CA GLY A 156 15.05 -6.71 -3.58
C GLY A 156 14.63 -5.26 -3.36
N TYR A 157 13.39 -4.99 -2.92
CA TYR A 157 12.84 -3.63 -2.75
C TYR A 157 12.73 -3.24 -1.27
N GLY A 158 13.36 -4.00 -0.37
CA GLY A 158 13.43 -3.69 1.06
C GLY A 158 12.20 -4.12 1.87
N ARG A 159 11.31 -4.94 1.29
CA ARG A 159 10.16 -5.48 2.04
C ARG A 159 10.61 -6.64 2.92
N LEU A 160 10.15 -6.65 4.17
CA LEU A 160 10.49 -7.67 5.16
C LEU A 160 9.28 -8.57 5.46
N LEU A 161 9.51 -9.85 5.77
CA LEU A 161 8.47 -10.69 6.37
C LEU A 161 8.04 -10.10 7.71
N GLY A 162 6.74 -10.17 8.01
CA GLY A 162 6.16 -9.52 9.19
C GLY A 162 5.89 -8.02 9.06
N ALA A 163 6.46 -7.32 8.06
CA ALA A 163 6.15 -5.91 7.80
C ALA A 163 4.99 -5.74 6.83
N SER A 164 3.90 -5.10 7.25
CA SER A 164 2.81 -4.72 6.36
C SER A 164 2.89 -3.26 5.93
N GLY A 165 2.12 -2.91 4.91
CA GLY A 165 1.99 -1.53 4.48
C GLY A 165 1.10 -1.35 3.28
N VAL A 166 0.87 -0.07 3.00
CA VAL A 166 -0.10 0.40 2.03
C VAL A 166 0.52 1.49 1.18
N ARG A 167 0.24 1.43 -0.12
CA ARG A 167 0.53 2.51 -1.06
C ARG A 167 -0.74 2.85 -1.83
N ALA A 168 -1.34 3.98 -1.52
CA ALA A 168 -2.48 4.53 -2.24
C ALA A 168 -2.02 5.63 -3.19
N THR A 169 -2.61 5.68 -4.39
CA THR A 169 -2.33 6.71 -5.39
C THR A 169 -3.65 7.31 -5.84
N TYR A 170 -3.78 8.63 -5.70
CA TYR A 170 -4.97 9.40 -6.06
C TYR A 170 -4.65 10.27 -7.26
N GLY A 171 -5.21 9.94 -8.41
CA GLY A 171 -4.82 10.54 -9.69
C GLY A 171 -5.96 11.26 -10.40
N THR A 172 -5.59 12.16 -11.29
CA THR A 172 -6.53 12.94 -12.13
C THR A 172 -7.48 12.05 -12.92
N SER A 173 -7.06 10.88 -13.41
CA SER A 173 -7.91 9.97 -14.19
C SER A 173 -8.24 8.64 -13.50
N GLY A 174 -7.83 8.48 -12.24
CA GLY A 174 -8.06 7.23 -11.51
C GLY A 174 -7.18 7.09 -10.29
N SER A 175 -7.69 6.35 -9.31
CA SER A 175 -7.00 6.05 -8.05
C SER A 175 -6.78 4.55 -7.89
N THR A 176 -5.66 4.19 -7.26
CA THR A 176 -5.25 2.79 -7.06
C THR A 176 -4.79 2.56 -5.63
N LEU A 177 -4.87 1.30 -5.21
CA LEU A 177 -4.41 0.83 -3.91
C LEU A 177 -3.50 -0.39 -4.10
N SER A 178 -2.33 -0.34 -3.50
CA SER A 178 -1.40 -1.45 -3.40
C SER A 178 -1.20 -1.83 -1.95
N LEU A 179 -1.18 -3.13 -1.70
CA LEU A 179 -1.13 -3.71 -0.36
C LEU A 179 -0.03 -4.75 -0.30
N TRP A 180 0.75 -4.73 0.77
CA TRP A 180 1.61 -5.83 1.18
C TRP A 180 1.26 -6.13 2.62
N LEU A 181 0.54 -7.22 2.84
CA LEU A 181 -0.01 -7.56 4.15
C LEU A 181 0.60 -8.87 4.64
N ASN A 182 0.91 -8.94 5.93
CA ASN A 182 1.34 -10.14 6.63
C ASN A 182 0.25 -10.53 7.63
N LEU A 183 -0.31 -11.73 7.46
CA LEU A 183 -1.42 -12.28 8.23
C LEU A 183 -0.97 -13.56 8.95
N PRO A 184 -1.66 -13.95 10.04
CA PRO A 184 -1.42 -15.23 10.69
C PRO A 184 -1.53 -16.41 9.72
N ALA A 185 -0.78 -17.48 9.97
CA ALA A 185 -0.77 -18.67 9.11
C ALA A 185 -1.56 -19.87 9.69
N ASP A 186 -2.30 -19.68 10.78
CA ASP A 186 -3.07 -20.69 11.51
C ASP A 186 -4.59 -20.44 11.37
N GLU A 187 -5.42 -20.92 12.30
CA GLU A 187 -6.87 -20.71 12.29
C GLU A 187 -7.30 -19.23 12.24
N ARG A 188 -6.42 -18.30 12.63
CA ARG A 188 -6.68 -16.86 12.59
C ARG A 188 -6.65 -16.27 11.18
N LEU A 189 -6.09 -16.98 10.20
CA LEU A 189 -5.94 -16.50 8.82
C LEU A 189 -7.28 -16.11 8.18
N ALA A 190 -8.25 -17.01 8.21
CA ALA A 190 -9.55 -16.81 7.56
C ALA A 190 -10.33 -15.62 8.15
N PRO A 191 -10.51 -15.51 9.49
CA PRO A 191 -11.17 -14.33 10.06
C PRO A 191 -10.40 -13.03 9.81
N ALA A 192 -9.06 -13.03 9.91
CA ALA A 192 -8.26 -11.85 9.62
C ALA A 192 -8.41 -11.40 8.15
N ALA A 193 -8.33 -12.33 7.20
CA ALA A 193 -8.52 -12.03 5.78
C ALA A 193 -9.92 -11.51 5.49
N ARG A 194 -10.96 -12.09 6.11
CA ARG A 194 -12.35 -11.65 5.95
C ARG A 194 -12.54 -10.24 6.48
N HIS A 195 -12.02 -9.94 7.67
CA HIS A 195 -12.07 -8.59 8.24
C HIS A 195 -11.42 -7.55 7.33
N VAL A 196 -10.25 -7.85 6.77
CA VAL A 196 -9.60 -6.97 5.77
C VAL A 196 -10.50 -6.80 4.54
N GLN A 197 -11.05 -7.88 3.99
CA GLN A 197 -11.92 -7.82 2.80
C GLN A 197 -13.19 -6.98 3.03
N GLU A 198 -13.76 -7.01 4.23
CA GLU A 198 -14.96 -6.24 4.57
C GLU A 198 -14.72 -4.72 4.56
N HIS A 199 -13.50 -4.28 4.85
CA HIS A 199 -13.18 -2.86 5.06
C HIS A 199 -12.32 -2.26 3.94
N VAL A 200 -11.51 -3.08 3.27
CA VAL A 200 -10.65 -2.60 2.19
C VAL A 200 -11.49 -2.17 0.98
N PRO A 201 -11.21 -1.03 0.33
CA PRO A 201 -12.07 -0.48 -0.71
C PRO A 201 -11.96 -1.19 -2.08
N VAL A 202 -11.51 -2.45 -2.09
CA VAL A 202 -11.25 -3.26 -3.28
C VAL A 202 -11.57 -4.73 -3.00
N THR A 203 -11.82 -5.50 -4.05
CA THR A 203 -11.87 -6.95 -3.92
C THR A 203 -10.45 -7.52 -3.94
N LEU A 204 -10.09 -8.27 -2.90
CA LEU A 204 -8.82 -8.98 -2.83
C LEU A 204 -8.79 -10.11 -3.86
N SER A 205 -7.67 -10.23 -4.56
CA SER A 205 -7.48 -11.26 -5.58
C SER A 205 -7.24 -12.61 -4.94
N THR A 206 -7.75 -13.67 -5.56
CA THR A 206 -7.45 -15.04 -5.14
C THR A 206 -6.01 -15.49 -5.46
N LYS A 207 -5.24 -14.69 -6.22
CA LYS A 207 -3.93 -15.09 -6.79
C LYS A 207 -2.71 -14.61 -6.01
N HIS A 208 -2.89 -13.73 -5.01
CA HIS A 208 -1.78 -13.03 -4.35
C HIS A 208 -1.42 -13.59 -2.96
N TRP A 209 -1.99 -14.74 -2.59
CA TRP A 209 -1.77 -15.38 -1.30
C TRP A 209 -0.58 -16.33 -1.35
N ARG A 210 0.36 -16.14 -0.43
CA ARG A 210 1.53 -17.01 -0.24
C ARG A 210 1.74 -17.31 1.23
N ARG A 211 2.06 -18.56 1.55
CA ARG A 211 2.50 -18.98 2.88
C ARG A 211 4.02 -19.05 2.90
N TRP A 212 4.61 -18.43 3.91
CA TRP A 212 6.04 -18.48 4.19
C TRP A 212 6.31 -19.42 5.36
N GLN A 213 7.34 -20.25 5.22
CA GLN A 213 7.74 -21.22 6.22
C GLN A 213 9.27 -21.30 6.26
N PRO A 214 9.87 -21.66 7.40
CA PRO A 214 11.31 -21.84 7.49
C PRO A 214 11.78 -22.94 6.54
N THR A 215 12.98 -22.78 5.99
CA THR A 215 13.68 -23.85 5.29
C THR A 215 14.02 -24.98 6.26
N ARG A 216 14.33 -26.18 5.76
CA ARG A 216 14.76 -27.31 6.62
C ARG A 216 16.05 -27.00 7.39
N SER A 217 16.91 -26.19 6.79
CA SER A 217 18.17 -25.69 7.35
C SER A 217 17.97 -24.59 8.40
N GLY A 218 16.78 -23.95 8.45
CA GLY A 218 16.48 -22.87 9.38
C GLY A 218 17.19 -21.54 9.06
N ASP A 219 17.86 -21.45 7.92
CA ASP A 219 18.65 -20.30 7.46
C ASP A 219 17.86 -19.29 6.62
N GLY A 220 16.57 -19.53 6.41
CA GLY A 220 15.71 -18.63 5.67
C GLY A 220 14.27 -19.11 5.56
N PHE A 221 13.52 -18.48 4.66
CA PHE A 221 12.12 -18.81 4.42
C PHE A 221 11.88 -19.19 2.95
N ARG A 222 10.97 -20.14 2.74
CA ARG A 222 10.44 -20.48 1.43
C ARG A 222 8.97 -20.06 1.33
N SER A 223 8.55 -19.60 0.16
CA SER A 223 7.15 -19.29 -0.11
C SER A 223 6.48 -20.35 -0.98
N SER A 224 5.22 -20.68 -0.66
CA SER A 224 4.33 -21.47 -1.50
C SER A 224 3.04 -20.71 -1.75
N LYS A 225 2.47 -20.82 -2.96
CA LYS A 225 1.14 -20.29 -3.24
C LYS A 225 0.10 -21.10 -2.46
N ILE A 226 -0.90 -20.42 -1.92
CA ILE A 226 -2.04 -21.06 -1.27
C ILE A 226 -3.36 -20.61 -1.93
N PRO A 227 -4.44 -21.38 -1.80
CA PRO A 227 -5.78 -20.91 -2.15
C PRO A 227 -6.14 -19.65 -1.35
N SER A 228 -7.11 -18.89 -1.87
CA SER A 228 -7.66 -17.75 -1.14
C SER A 228 -8.28 -18.22 0.18
N PRO A 229 -7.97 -17.60 1.32
CA PRO A 229 -8.63 -17.87 2.60
C PRO A 229 -10.06 -17.30 2.68
N LEU A 230 -10.49 -16.59 1.62
CA LEU A 230 -11.84 -16.03 1.47
C LEU A 230 -12.80 -16.95 0.71
N ALA A 231 -12.32 -18.12 0.25
CA ALA A 231 -13.11 -19.09 -0.51
C ALA A 231 -14.03 -19.93 0.40
#